data_AF-A0A090ZJ75-F1
#
_entry.id   AF-A0A090ZJ75-F1
#
_cell.length_a   1.000
_cell.length_b   1.000
_cell.length_c   1.000
_cell.angle_alpha   90.00
_cell.angle_beta   90.00
_cell.angle_gamma   90.00
#
_symmetry.space_group_name_H-M   'P 1'
#
loop_
_entity.id
_entity.type
_entity.pdbx_description
1 polymer ?
#
loop_
_entity_poly.entity_id
_entity_poly.type
_entity_poly.pdbx_seq_one_letter_code
_entity_poly.pdbx_strand_id
1 'polypeptide(L)'
;MVVMKNIDKIIVDGKELSIIEARTLNYIEQTATADGFIIRTHERIKKYYDALWSREQILVEVHYGDGSLNFKLTNVIGVKDGTNGQYEYHFFGV
;
A
#
# COMPACT_ATOMS: atom_id res chain seq x y z
N MET A 1 -1.40 5.73 -20.08
CA MET A 1 -1.90 6.84 -19.24
C MET A 1 -1.70 6.41 -17.81
N VAL A 2 -1.04 7.23 -16.97
CA VAL A 2 -0.96 6.94 -15.53
C VAL A 2 -2.32 7.28 -14.95
N VAL A 3 -3.07 6.27 -14.55
CA VAL A 3 -4.39 6.44 -13.91
C VAL A 3 -4.17 6.27 -12.40
N MET A 4 -4.84 7.07 -11.57
CA MET A 4 -4.93 6.76 -10.14
C MET A 4 -6.14 5.87 -9.95
N LYS A 5 -5.95 4.67 -9.40
CA LYS A 5 -7.05 3.77 -9.06
C LYS A 5 -7.31 3.86 -7.56
N ASN A 6 -8.59 4.04 -7.21
CA ASN A 6 -9.01 4.01 -5.81
C ASN A 6 -8.81 2.61 -5.24
N ILE A 7 -8.31 2.55 -4.01
CA ILE A 7 -8.14 1.33 -3.25
C ILE A 7 -9.14 1.38 -2.11
N ASP A 8 -10.06 0.42 -2.08
CA ASP A 8 -11.12 0.34 -1.08
C ASP A 8 -10.66 -0.41 0.15
N LYS A 9 -9.78 -1.40 -0.03
CA LYS A 9 -9.33 -2.27 1.04
C LYS A 9 -7.94 -2.83 0.77
N ILE A 10 -7.16 -2.97 1.84
CA ILE A 10 -5.83 -3.56 1.83
C ILE A 10 -5.74 -4.61 2.94
N ILE A 11 -5.30 -5.81 2.57
CA ILE A 11 -5.02 -6.90 3.51
C ILE A 11 -3.51 -7.18 3.49
N VAL A 12 -2.91 -7.25 4.68
CA VAL A 12 -1.51 -7.66 4.87
C VAL A 12 -1.46 -8.80 5.87
N ASP A 13 -0.79 -9.89 5.49
CA ASP A 13 -0.76 -11.15 6.25
C ASP A 13 -2.15 -11.64 6.71
N GLY A 14 -3.16 -11.48 5.85
CA GLY A 14 -4.54 -11.86 6.19
C GLY A 14 -5.28 -10.92 7.14
N LYS A 15 -4.70 -9.76 7.50
CA LYS A 15 -5.36 -8.72 8.30
C LYS A 15 -5.69 -7.50 7.47
N GLU A 16 -6.94 -7.10 7.49
CA GLU A 16 -7.39 -5.85 6.90
C GLU A 16 -6.86 -4.65 7.69
N LEU A 17 -6.33 -3.67 6.99
CA LEU A 17 -5.83 -2.43 7.58
C LEU A 17 -6.95 -1.41 7.70
N SER A 18 -6.98 -0.69 8.82
CA SER A 18 -7.79 0.54 8.94
C SER A 18 -7.12 1.67 8.15
N ILE A 19 -7.53 1.84 6.90
CA ILE A 19 -7.02 2.86 5.99
C ILE A 19 -7.85 4.14 6.06
N ILE A 20 -7.16 5.28 6.04
CA ILE A 20 -7.76 6.61 5.82
C ILE A 20 -7.88 6.84 4.32
N GLU A 21 -6.79 6.56 3.63
CA GLU A 21 -6.63 6.78 2.20
C GLU A 21 -5.59 5.78 1.70
N ALA A 22 -5.83 5.22 0.52
CA ALA A 22 -4.84 4.45 -0.20
C ALA A 22 -4.93 4.77 -1.69
N ARG A 23 -3.78 4.91 -2.35
CA ARG A 23 -3.70 5.23 -3.78
C ARG A 23 -2.56 4.49 -4.46
N THR A 24 -2.79 4.10 -5.71
CA THR A 24 -1.78 3.48 -6.57
C THR A 24 -0.74 4.49 -7.06
N LEU A 25 0.51 4.06 -7.17
CA LEU A 25 1.55 4.72 -7.93
C LEU A 25 1.68 4.05 -9.29
N ASN A 26 1.55 4.83 -10.38
CA ASN A 26 1.68 4.37 -11.76
C ASN A 26 0.82 3.13 -12.09
N TYR A 27 -0.51 3.22 -11.94
CA TYR A 27 -1.38 2.11 -12.36
C TYR A 27 -1.43 2.03 -13.90
N ILE A 28 -1.25 0.82 -14.42
CA ILE A 28 -1.27 0.47 -15.84
C ILE A 28 -2.51 -0.39 -16.09
N GLU A 29 -3.53 0.17 -16.76
CA GLU A 29 -4.79 -0.53 -17.04
C GLU A 29 -4.60 -1.81 -17.86
N GLN A 30 -3.69 -1.80 -18.84
CA GLN A 30 -3.48 -2.94 -19.74
C GLN A 30 -3.01 -4.20 -19.00
N THR A 31 -2.26 -4.02 -17.92
CA THR A 31 -1.72 -5.12 -17.11
C THR A 31 -2.45 -5.28 -15.78
N ALA A 32 -3.35 -4.34 -15.44
CA ALA A 32 -4.01 -4.25 -14.15
C ALA A 32 -3.02 -4.29 -12.96
N THR A 33 -1.87 -3.65 -13.14
CA THR A 33 -0.79 -3.58 -12.14
C THR A 33 -0.46 -2.13 -11.79
N ALA A 34 -0.03 -1.90 -10.56
CA ALA A 34 0.58 -0.64 -10.13
C ALA A 34 2.04 -0.90 -9.75
N ASP A 35 2.93 0.06 -9.99
CA ASP A 35 4.34 -0.02 -9.54
C ASP A 35 4.43 -0.02 -8.01
N GLY A 36 3.53 0.67 -7.35
CA GLY A 36 3.50 0.79 -5.90
C GLY A 36 2.21 1.38 -5.38
N PHE A 37 2.20 1.71 -4.09
CA PHE A 37 1.06 2.36 -3.45
C PHE A 37 1.50 3.21 -2.27
N ILE A 38 0.70 4.21 -1.96
CA ILE A 38 0.82 5.03 -0.75
C ILE A 38 -0.41 4.74 0.11
N ILE A 39 -0.19 4.42 1.39
CA ILE A 39 -1.24 4.14 2.36
C ILE A 39 -1.13 5.13 3.51
N ARG A 40 -2.27 5.69 3.93
CA ARG A 40 -2.39 6.47 5.16
C ARG A 40 -3.28 5.74 6.16
N THR A 41 -2.86 5.68 7.41
CA THR A 41 -3.60 5.01 8.51
C THR A 41 -3.71 5.91 9.74
N HIS A 42 -4.67 5.62 10.60
CA HIS A 42 -4.78 6.24 11.93
C HIS A 42 -3.84 5.60 12.96
N GLU A 43 -3.38 4.38 12.70
CA GLU A 43 -2.58 3.61 13.64
C GLU A 43 -1.19 3.33 13.07
N ARG A 44 -0.20 3.32 13.96
CA ARG A 44 1.17 2.94 13.62
C ARG A 44 1.24 1.44 13.37
N ILE A 45 1.73 1.05 12.20
CA ILE A 45 1.90 -0.35 11.83
C ILE A 45 3.38 -0.69 11.99
N LYS A 46 3.73 -1.24 13.15
CA LYS A 46 5.13 -1.59 13.49
C LYS A 46 5.81 -2.42 12.40
N LYS A 47 5.08 -3.37 11.79
CA LYS A 47 5.60 -4.23 10.72
C LYS A 47 6.21 -3.43 9.55
N TYR A 48 5.65 -2.28 9.19
CA TYR A 48 6.17 -1.47 8.08
C TYR A 48 7.46 -0.74 8.42
N TYR A 49 7.64 -0.36 9.69
CA TYR A 49 8.93 0.15 10.15
C TYR A 49 9.97 -0.96 10.15
N ASP A 50 9.62 -2.14 10.68
CA ASP A 50 10.53 -3.29 10.71
C ASP A 50 10.94 -3.69 9.28
N ALA A 51 9.98 -3.77 8.35
CA ALA A 51 10.23 -4.09 6.95
C ALA A 51 11.05 -3.04 6.20
N LEU A 52 10.88 -1.74 6.51
CA LEU A 52 11.74 -0.68 5.97
C LEU A 52 13.22 -0.92 6.34
N TRP A 53 13.48 -1.32 7.59
CA TRP A 53 14.84 -1.58 8.08
C TRP A 53 15.41 -2.91 7.60
N SER A 54 14.61 -3.98 7.64
CA SER A 54 15.05 -5.32 7.26
C SER A 54 15.13 -5.51 5.74
N ARG A 55 14.45 -4.65 4.97
CA ARG A 55 14.20 -4.82 3.52
C ARG A 55 13.45 -6.11 3.20
N GLU A 56 12.69 -6.62 4.16
CA GLU A 56 11.81 -7.76 3.94
C GLU A 56 10.65 -7.35 3.02
N GLN A 57 10.37 -8.20 2.03
CA GLN A 57 9.23 -8.00 1.15
C GLN A 57 7.94 -8.39 1.86
N ILE A 58 6.89 -7.59 1.66
CA ILE A 58 5.56 -7.81 2.22
C ILE A 58 4.62 -8.23 1.11
N LEU A 59 3.88 -9.31 1.33
CA LEU A 59 2.74 -9.67 0.48
C LEU A 59 1.54 -8.82 0.88
N VAL A 60 1.01 -8.09 -0.10
CA VAL A 60 -0.14 -7.22 0.06
C VAL A 60 -1.23 -7.63 -0.91
N GLU A 61 -2.45 -7.76 -0.40
CA GLU A 61 -3.65 -7.96 -1.20
C GLU A 61 -4.41 -6.62 -1.27
N VAL A 62 -4.60 -6.12 -2.49
CA VAL A 62 -5.21 -4.83 -2.79
C VAL A 62 -6.55 -5.06 -3.45
N HIS A 63 -7.60 -4.47 -2.89
CA HIS A 63 -8.96 -4.46 -3.44
C HIS A 63 -9.22 -3.08 -4.01
N TYR A 64 -9.44 -3.00 -5.31
CA TYR A 64 -9.73 -1.76 -6.00
C TYR A 64 -11.22 -1.45 -5.99
N GLY A 65 -11.58 -0.17 -6.13
CA GLY A 65 -12.98 0.28 -6.10
C GLY A 65 -13.88 -0.19 -7.24
N ASP A 66 -13.33 -0.83 -8.27
CA ASP A 66 -14.10 -1.51 -9.33
C ASP A 66 -14.34 -3.01 -9.03
N GLY A 67 -13.98 -3.48 -7.84
CA GLY A 67 -14.12 -4.87 -7.40
C GLY A 67 -13.00 -5.81 -7.87
N SER A 68 -12.02 -5.31 -8.62
CA SER A 68 -10.84 -6.10 -8.98
C SER A 68 -9.87 -6.23 -7.80
N LEU A 69 -9.09 -7.32 -7.78
CA LEU A 69 -8.10 -7.60 -6.74
C LEU A 69 -6.71 -7.83 -7.34
N ASN A 70 -5.66 -7.48 -6.59
CA ASN A 70 -4.28 -7.76 -6.97
C ASN A 70 -3.47 -8.19 -5.74
N PHE A 71 -2.65 -9.23 -5.91
CA PHE A 71 -1.64 -9.62 -4.91
C PHE A 71 -0.27 -9.12 -5.38
N LYS A 72 0.40 -8.36 -4.53
CA LYS A 72 1.72 -7.82 -4.84
C LYS A 72 2.71 -8.06 -3.71
N LEU A 73 3.88 -8.56 -4.09
CA LEU A 73 5.05 -8.59 -3.24
C LEU A 73 5.77 -7.24 -3.36
N THR A 74 5.93 -6.50 -2.27
CA THR A 74 6.43 -5.12 -2.32
C THR A 74 7.40 -4.81 -1.20
N ASN A 75 8.24 -3.80 -1.39
CA ASN A 75 9.11 -3.26 -0.35
C ASN A 75 8.49 -2.01 0.25
N VAL A 76 8.61 -1.86 1.57
CA VAL A 76 8.41 -0.56 2.21
C VAL A 76 9.67 0.27 1.95
N ILE A 77 9.53 1.36 1.21
CA ILE A 77 10.64 2.25 0.84
C ILE A 77 10.62 3.58 1.62
N GLY A 78 9.54 3.83 2.35
CA GLY A 78 9.43 5.01 3.19
C GLY A 78 8.28 4.89 4.19
N VAL A 79 8.51 5.40 5.39
CA VAL A 79 7.50 5.58 6.43
C VAL A 79 7.59 7.03 6.91
N LYS A 80 6.44 7.67 7.13
CA LYS A 80 6.36 9.04 7.63
C LYS A 80 5.35 9.11 8.77
N ASP A 81 5.80 9.72 9.86
CA ASP A 81 4.95 10.06 10.99
C ASP A 81 4.29 11.41 10.67
N GLY A 82 2.97 11.41 10.51
CA GLY A 82 2.18 12.61 10.25
C GLY A 82 1.97 13.41 11.54
N THR A 83 1.99 14.73 11.41
CA THR A 83 1.85 15.66 12.54
C THR A 83 0.47 15.63 13.21
N ASN A 84 -0.53 15.07 12.54
CA ASN A 84 -1.91 14.92 13.02
C ASN A 84 -2.21 13.51 13.60
N GLY A 85 -1.18 12.73 13.91
CA GLY A 85 -1.35 11.35 14.41
C GLY A 85 -1.73 10.34 13.33
N GLN A 86 -1.55 10.69 12.05
CA GLN A 86 -1.70 9.75 10.93
C GLN A 86 -0.33 9.25 10.49
N TYR A 87 -0.27 8.06 9.90
CA TYR A 87 0.97 7.47 9.43
C TYR A 87 0.88 7.21 7.93
N GLU A 88 1.92 7.57 7.18
CA GLU A 88 1.98 7.39 5.73
C GLU A 88 3.09 6.39 5.38
N TYR A 89 2.76 5.41 4.55
CA TYR A 89 3.66 4.35 4.12
C TYR A 89 3.75 4.30 2.60
N HIS A 90 4.98 4.16 2.11
CA HIS A 90 5.31 4.15 0.68
C HIS A 90 5.81 2.77 0.32
N PHE A 91 5.12 2.14 -0.63
CA PHE A 91 5.43 0.83 -1.12
C PHE A 91 5.85 0.90 -2.57
N PHE A 92 6.91 0.18 -2.92
CA PHE A 92 7.39 0.07 -4.29
C PHE A 92 7.95 -1.33 -4.52
N GLY A 93 7.61 -1.92 -5.66
CA GLY A 93 8.03 -3.29 -5.98
C GLY A 93 7.84 -3.59 -7.46
N VAL A 94 8.56 -4.61 -7.92
CA VAL A 94 8.52 -5.10 -9.30
C VAL A 94 7.17 -5.79 -9.55
#